data_AF-A0A1Z4QKI0-F1
#
_entry.id   AF-A0A1Z4QKI0-F1
#
_cell.length_a   1.000
_cell.length_b   1.000
_cell.length_c   1.000
_cell.angle_alpha   90.00
_cell.angle_beta   90.00
_cell.angle_gamma   90.00
#
_symmetry.space_group_name_H-M   'P 1'
#
loop_
_entity.id
_entity.type
_entity.pdbx_description
1 polymer ?
#
loop_
_entity_poly.entity_id
_entity_poly.type
_entity_poly.pdbx_seq_one_letter_code
_entity_poly.pdbx_strand_id
1 'polypeptide(L)' 'MATFTPDEYRHEGNAVSLLNYHFVFIPKRRKKVLVNEIAERLQQIICDVGN' A
#
# COMPACT_ATOMS: atom_id res chain seq x y z
N MET A 1 -12.30 10.90 8.08
CA MET A 1 -11.53 9.64 8.17
C MET A 1 -12.07 8.71 7.09
N ALA A 2 -11.22 8.10 6.27
CA ALA A 2 -11.68 7.15 5.26
C ALA A 2 -12.31 5.95 5.96
N THR A 3 -13.59 5.71 5.70
CA THR A 3 -14.32 4.51 6.14
C THR A 3 -13.96 3.37 5.21
N PHE A 4 -13.28 2.35 5.74
CA PHE A 4 -12.95 1.12 5.01
C PHE A 4 -14.17 0.20 5.01
N THR A 5 -14.73 -0.07 3.84
CA THR A 5 -15.67 -1.18 3.64
C THR A 5 -14.92 -2.49 3.88
N PRO A 6 -15.49 -3.49 4.57
CA PRO A 6 -14.84 -4.80 4.72
C PRO A 6 -14.54 -5.38 3.34
N ASP A 7 -13.27 -5.68 3.07
CA ASP A 7 -12.84 -6.29 1.81
C ASP A 7 -13.46 -7.69 1.64
N GLU A 8 -13.84 -8.04 0.40
CA GLU A 8 -14.38 -9.36 0.08
C GLU A 8 -13.29 -10.44 0.25
N TYR A 9 -13.66 -11.59 0.81
CA TYR A 9 -12.74 -12.73 0.95
C TYR A 9 -12.29 -13.23 -0.43
N ARG A 10 -10.99 -13.48 -0.57
CA ARG A 10 -10.44 -14.16 -1.74
C ARG A 10 -10.72 -15.66 -1.62
N HIS A 11 -11.34 -16.23 -2.65
CA HIS A 11 -11.58 -17.67 -2.76
C HIS A 11 -10.70 -18.25 -3.86
N GLU A 12 -9.78 -19.14 -3.50
CA GLU A 12 -9.02 -20.01 -4.42
C GLU A 12 -9.45 -21.46 -4.16
N GLY A 13 -9.19 -22.37 -5.09
CA GLY A 13 -9.84 -23.70 -5.18
C GLY A 13 -10.20 -24.38 -3.85
N ASN A 14 -9.24 -24.47 -2.92
CA ASN A 14 -9.46 -25.03 -1.57
C ASN A 14 -9.06 -24.06 -0.44
N ALA A 15 -8.94 -22.76 -0.71
CA ALA A 15 -8.48 -21.77 0.25
C ALA A 15 -9.36 -20.51 0.23
N VAL A 16 -9.73 -20.04 1.42
CA VAL A 16 -10.44 -18.77 1.62
C VAL A 16 -9.55 -17.89 2.48
N SER A 17 -9.18 -16.72 1.99
CA SER A 17 -8.27 -15.83 2.70
C SER A 17 -8.65 -14.36 2.56
N LEU A 18 -8.36 -13.59 3.61
CA LEU A 18 -8.39 -12.14 3.62
C LEU A 18 -7.08 -11.67 4.25
N LEU A 19 -6.15 -11.20 3.42
CA LEU A 19 -4.78 -10.91 3.82
C LEU A 19 -4.48 -9.42 3.73
N ASN A 20 -4.57 -8.73 4.87
CA ASN A 20 -4.30 -7.30 4.98
C ASN A 20 -2.97 -7.07 5.69
N TYR A 21 -2.01 -6.46 4.99
CA TYR A 21 -0.67 -6.18 5.49
C TYR A 21 -0.42 -4.69 5.67
N HIS A 22 0.21 -4.30 6.79
CA HIS A 22 0.58 -2.91 7.07
C HIS A 22 2.09 -2.71 6.92
N PHE A 23 2.51 -2.28 5.73
CA PHE A 23 3.91 -1.99 5.44
C PHE A 23 4.24 -0.53 5.78
N VAL A 24 5.30 -0.33 6.58
CA VAL A 24 5.85 1.00 6.88
C VAL A 24 7.35 0.98 6.61
N PHE A 25 7.83 1.98 5.88
CA PHE A 25 9.25 2.17 5.61
C PHE A 25 9.64 3.64 5.75
N ILE A 26 10.95 3.91 5.81
CA ILE A 26 11.50 5.26 5.91
C ILE A 26 12.58 5.50 4.84
N PRO A 27 12.77 6.76 4.41
CA PRO A 27 13.91 7.12 3.58
C PRO A 27 15.25 6.89 4.30
N LYS A 28 16.29 6.58 3.52
CA LYS A 28 17.64 6.42 4.06
C LYS A 28 18.07 7.68 4.84
N ARG A 29 18.65 7.48 6.03
CA ARG A 29 19.05 8.54 6.98
C ARG A 29 17.88 9.41 7.47
N ARG A 30 16.63 8.95 7.34
CA ARG A 30 15.42 9.66 7.79
C ARG A 30 15.32 11.09 7.23
N LYS A 31 15.89 11.34 6.04
CA LYS A 31 15.77 12.64 5.38
C LYS A 31 14.30 12.85 4.97
N LYS A 32 13.81 14.08 5.14
CA LYS A 32 12.44 14.49 4.74
C LYS A 32 12.36 14.73 3.23
N VAL A 33 12.62 13.68 2.44
CA VAL A 33 12.64 13.75 0.97
C VAL A 33 11.30 13.38 0.33
N LEU A 34 10.42 12.70 1.07
CA LEU A 34 9.09 12.30 0.58
C LEU A 34 8.11 13.46 0.76
N VAL A 35 8.28 14.52 -0.03
CA VAL A 35 7.45 15.72 -0.02
C VAL A 35 7.19 16.19 -1.46
N ASN A 36 6.10 16.95 -1.68
CA ASN A 36 5.72 17.53 -2.97
C ASN A 36 5.71 16.48 -4.10
N GLU A 37 6.27 16.81 -5.26
CA GLU A 37 6.35 15.97 -6.47
C GLU A 37 7.03 14.60 -6.21
N ILE A 38 7.97 14.52 -5.26
CA ILE A 38 8.64 13.25 -4.92
C ILE A 38 7.65 12.29 -4.25
N ALA A 39 6.78 12.80 -3.36
CA ALA A 39 5.75 11.99 -2.73
C ALA A 39 4.72 11.51 -3.75
N GLU A 40 4.31 12.39 -4.67
CA GLU A 40 3.36 12.06 -5.74
C GLU A 40 3.92 10.98 -6.67
N ARG A 41 5.17 11.12 -7.11
CA ARG A 41 5.82 10.13 -7.99
C ARG A 41 6.02 8.78 -7.29
N LEU A 42 6.36 8.79 -6.00
CA LEU A 42 6.47 7.56 -5.22
C LEU A 42 5.13 6.83 -5.15
N GLN A 43 4.04 7.56 -4.87
CA GLN A 43 2.70 6.98 -4.80
C GLN A 43 2.31 6.32 -6.13
N GLN A 44 2.58 6.99 -7.26
CA GLN A 44 2.35 6.43 -8.59
C GLN A 44 3.12 5.12 -8.79
N ILE A 45 4.42 5.09 -8.50
CA ILE A 45 5.24 3.89 -8.66
C ILE A 45 4.72 2.73 -7.77
N ILE A 46 4.31 3.01 -6.54
CA ILE A 46 3.77 1.99 -5.64
C ILE A 46 2.46 1.41 -6.19
N CYS A 47 1.56 2.27 -6.70
CA CYS A 47 0.32 1.82 -7.34
C CYS A 47 0.59 1.05 -8.63
N ASP A 48 1.57 1.47 -9.44
CA ASP A 48 1.93 0.80 -10.69
C ASP A 48 2.51 -0.60 -10.46
N VAL A 49 3.34 -0.78 -9.42
CA VAL A 49 3.95 -2.08 -9.07
C VAL A 49 2.98 -3.00 -8.31
N GLY A 50 2.00 -2.43 -7.61
CA GLY A 50 1.01 -3.20 -6.84
C GLY A 50 -0.17 -3.76 -7.66
N ASN A 51 -0.32 -3.33 -8.92
CA ASN A 51 -1.27 -3.90 -9.88
C ASN A 51 -0.75 -5.20 -10.50
#